data_AF-A0A8B6CBR1-F1
#
_entry.id   AF-A0A8B6CBR1-F1
#
_cell.length_a   1.000
_cell.length_b   1.000
_cell.length_c   1.000
_cell.angle_alpha   90.00
_cell.angle_beta   90.00
_cell.angle_gamma   90.00
#
_symmetry.space_group_name_H-M   'P 1'
#
loop_
_entity.id
_entity.type
_entity.pdbx_description
1 polymer ?
#
loop_
_entity_poly.entity_id
_entity_poly.type
_entity_poly.pdbx_seq_one_letter_code
_entity_poly.pdbx_strand_id
1 'polypeptide(L)'
;MGIDSYFYIDDSLLQAENFDLAVQNTEKVKTFIESVGFDINIEKSVFIPTNRIIFLGYIIDSVLFKVFLPEEKVRKIIELSNKMLKAHKVSIRSLAQLTGLYSSAHYAVQYAHLFHRYLDLDKTQALHGSVFLPQNTTEYHRTPQNTTEH
;
A
#
# COMPACT_ATOMS: atom_id res chain seq x y z
N MET A 1 -10.20 -26.84 -16.46
CA MET A 1 -9.68 -25.92 -15.43
C MET A 1 -9.16 -24.67 -16.13
N GLY A 2 -9.43 -23.48 -15.59
CA GLY A 2 -8.97 -22.20 -16.14
C GLY A 2 -7.61 -21.78 -15.57
N ILE A 3 -7.08 -20.66 -16.05
CA ILE A 3 -5.89 -19.99 -15.49
C ILE A 3 -6.37 -18.74 -14.76
N ASP A 4 -6.10 -18.65 -13.46
CA ASP A 4 -6.39 -17.45 -12.67
C ASP A 4 -5.25 -16.45 -12.85
N SER A 5 -5.58 -15.30 -13.43
CA SER A 5 -4.60 -14.29 -13.81
C SER A 5 -5.13 -12.87 -13.58
N TYR A 6 -4.24 -11.98 -13.15
CA TYR A 6 -4.52 -10.58 -12.88
C TYR A 6 -3.53 -9.73 -13.69
N PHE A 7 -4.04 -8.85 -14.54
CA PHE A 7 -3.24 -7.98 -15.39
C PHE A 7 -3.50 -6.52 -15.04
N TYR A 8 -2.43 -5.75 -14.91
CA TYR A 8 -2.47 -4.30 -14.74
C TYR A 8 -1.41 -3.66 -15.64
N ILE A 9 -1.86 -3.12 -16.77
CA ILE A 9 -0.98 -2.52 -17.79
C ILE A 9 0.10 -3.52 -18.23
N ASP A 10 1.34 -3.36 -17.76
CA ASP A 10 2.51 -4.18 -18.05
C ASP A 10 2.84 -5.22 -16.97
N ASP A 11 2.20 -5.12 -15.79
CA ASP A 11 2.37 -6.07 -14.70
C ASP A 11 1.32 -7.19 -14.76
N SER A 12 1.76 -8.44 -14.62
CA SER A 12 0.87 -9.61 -14.57
C SER A 12 1.17 -10.51 -13.37
N LEU A 13 0.13 -11.06 -12.75
CA LEU A 13 0.21 -12.03 -11.66
C LEU A 13 -0.63 -13.27 -11.99
N LEU A 14 -0.04 -14.44 -11.84
CA LEU A 14 -0.70 -15.72 -12.01
C LEU A 14 -0.88 -16.41 -10.66
N GLN A 15 -2.03 -17.04 -10.45
CA GLN A 15 -2.34 -17.82 -9.26
C GLN A 15 -2.76 -19.22 -9.67
N ALA A 16 -2.37 -20.20 -8.86
CA ALA A 16 -2.83 -21.58 -9.00
C ALA A 16 -2.93 -22.24 -7.63
N GLU A 17 -3.69 -23.33 -7.56
CA GLU A 17 -3.97 -24.08 -6.33
C GLU A 17 -2.74 -24.82 -5.78
N ASN A 18 -1.79 -25.18 -6.65
CA ASN A 18 -0.58 -25.91 -6.29
C ASN A 18 0.60 -25.54 -7.19
N PHE A 19 1.79 -25.95 -6.77
CA PHE A 19 3.05 -25.63 -7.44
C PHE A 19 3.11 -26.12 -8.89
N ASP A 20 2.73 -27.38 -9.15
CA ASP A 20 2.81 -27.96 -10.49
C ASP A 20 1.89 -27.25 -11.48
N LEU A 21 0.67 -26.92 -11.05
CA LEU A 21 -0.27 -26.15 -11.85
C LEU A 21 0.24 -24.72 -12.08
N ALA A 22 0.87 -24.10 -11.09
CA ALA A 22 1.47 -22.78 -11.23
C ALA A 22 2.59 -22.80 -12.28
N VAL A 23 3.49 -23.79 -12.25
CA VAL A 23 4.54 -23.95 -13.28
C VAL A 23 3.93 -24.11 -14.67
N GLN A 24 2.95 -25.01 -14.81
CA GLN A 24 2.30 -25.25 -16.11
C GLN A 24 1.58 -24.01 -16.64
N ASN A 25 0.89 -23.27 -15.77
CA ASN A 25 0.17 -22.06 -16.15
C ASN A 25 1.13 -20.94 -16.54
N THR A 26 2.23 -20.77 -15.79
CA THR A 26 3.29 -19.80 -16.12
C THR A 26 3.86 -20.06 -17.51
N GLU A 27 4.22 -21.30 -17.84
CA GLU A 27 4.75 -21.63 -19.17
C GLU A 27 3.75 -21.38 -20.30
N LYS A 28 2.47 -21.71 -20.08
CA LYS A 28 1.39 -21.45 -21.06
C LYS A 28 1.21 -19.95 -21.31
N VAL A 29 1.13 -19.16 -20.24
CA VAL A 29 0.93 -17.71 -20.33
C VAL A 29 2.15 -17.04 -20.96
N LYS A 30 3.36 -17.45 -20.56
CA LYS A 30 4.61 -16.97 -21.15
C LYS A 30 4.63 -17.19 -22.66
N THR A 31 4.39 -18.43 -23.09
CA THR A 31 4.34 -18.79 -24.51
C THR A 31 3.28 -17.98 -25.26
N PHE A 32 2.11 -17.79 -24.64
CA PHE A 32 1.04 -17.01 -25.25
C PHE A 32 1.42 -15.54 -25.43
N ILE A 33 1.96 -14.89 -24.40
CA ILE A 33 2.38 -13.48 -24.42
C ILE A 33 3.46 -13.27 -25.50
N GLU A 34 4.45 -14.15 -25.57
CA GLU A 34 5.49 -14.11 -26.61
C GLU A 34 4.90 -14.32 -28.01
N SER A 35 3.91 -15.23 -28.17
CA SER A 35 3.29 -15.52 -29.46
C SER A 35 2.51 -14.35 -30.07
N VAL A 36 1.99 -13.45 -29.24
CA VAL A 36 1.27 -12.25 -29.68
C VAL A 36 2.18 -11.02 -29.83
N GLY A 37 3.49 -11.19 -29.66
CA GLY A 37 4.50 -10.16 -29.94
C GLY A 37 4.89 -9.28 -28.75
N PHE A 38 4.61 -9.69 -27.51
CA PHE A 38 5.12 -9.00 -26.32
C PHE A 38 6.41 -9.65 -25.83
N ASP A 39 7.39 -8.81 -25.48
CA ASP A 39 8.63 -9.25 -24.84
C ASP A 39 8.48 -9.28 -23.32
N ILE A 40 8.77 -10.42 -22.71
CA ILE A 40 8.74 -10.57 -21.26
C ILE A 40 10.08 -10.16 -20.66
N ASN A 41 10.05 -9.27 -19.67
CA ASN A 41 11.26 -8.87 -18.95
C ASN A 41 11.71 -9.99 -18.00
N ILE A 42 12.67 -10.81 -18.43
CA ILE A 42 13.16 -11.96 -17.67
C ILE A 42 13.79 -11.56 -16.33
N GLU A 43 14.49 -10.42 -16.26
CA GLU A 43 15.17 -9.97 -15.04
C GLU A 43 14.19 -9.49 -13.95
N LYS A 44 13.06 -8.91 -14.36
CA LYS A 44 12.03 -8.41 -13.43
C LYS A 44 10.94 -9.44 -13.14
N SER A 45 10.80 -10.47 -13.97
CA SER A 45 9.75 -11.48 -13.84
C SER A 45 10.12 -12.60 -12.87
N VAL A 46 9.12 -13.17 -12.22
CA VAL A 46 9.28 -14.32 -11.31
C VAL A 46 8.56 -15.53 -11.93
N PHE A 47 9.33 -16.48 -12.45
CA PHE A 47 8.77 -17.67 -13.13
C PHE A 47 8.63 -18.89 -12.22
N ILE A 48 9.42 -18.96 -11.15
CA ILE A 48 9.31 -20.03 -10.15
C ILE A 48 8.15 -19.65 -9.20
N PRO A 49 7.11 -20.50 -9.07
CA PRO A 49 6.01 -20.21 -8.17
C PRO A 49 6.50 -19.97 -6.74
N THR A 50 5.98 -18.92 -6.12
CA THR A 50 6.31 -18.52 -4.76
C THR A 50 5.03 -18.19 -3.99
N ASN A 51 5.05 -18.44 -2.69
CA ASN A 51 3.94 -18.05 -1.83
C ASN A 51 3.93 -16.55 -1.53
N ARG A 52 5.07 -15.86 -1.72
CA ARG A 52 5.25 -14.44 -1.44
C ARG A 52 5.85 -13.73 -2.65
N ILE A 53 5.13 -12.76 -3.20
CA ILE A 53 5.53 -12.02 -4.41
C ILE A 53 5.26 -10.53 -4.27
N ILE A 54 6.07 -9.70 -4.92
CA ILE A 54 5.81 -8.25 -5.04
C ILE A 54 4.96 -8.02 -6.30
N PHE A 55 3.81 -7.38 -6.14
CA PHE A 55 2.92 -6.99 -7.24
C PHE A 55 2.30 -5.62 -6.93
N LEU A 56 2.36 -4.68 -7.89
CA LEU A 56 1.85 -3.31 -7.75
C LEU A 56 2.35 -2.56 -6.50
N GLY A 57 3.59 -2.84 -6.08
CA GLY A 57 4.20 -2.21 -4.91
C GLY A 57 3.71 -2.74 -3.55
N TYR A 58 3.08 -3.91 -3.54
CA TYR A 58 2.68 -4.66 -2.34
C TYR A 58 3.30 -6.05 -2.34
N ILE A 59 3.44 -6.62 -1.16
CA ILE A 59 3.76 -8.04 -0.98
C ILE A 59 2.45 -8.80 -0.84
N ILE A 60 2.20 -9.75 -1.72
CA ILE A 60 1.07 -10.68 -1.64
C ILE A 60 1.59 -11.98 -1.03
N ASP A 61 0.95 -12.43 0.05
CA ASP A 61 1.25 -13.70 0.71
C ASP A 61 0.03 -14.63 0.57
N SER A 62 0.19 -15.68 -0.25
CA SER A 62 -0.89 -16.62 -0.57
C SER A 62 -1.16 -17.63 0.55
N VAL A 63 -0.20 -17.88 1.45
CA VAL A 63 -0.37 -18.80 2.58
C VAL A 63 -1.17 -18.12 3.70
N LEU A 64 -0.80 -16.88 4.02
CA LEU A 64 -1.53 -16.08 5.02
C LEU A 64 -2.79 -15.43 4.44
N PHE A 65 -2.93 -15.42 3.11
CA PHE A 65 -3.97 -14.71 2.37
C PHE A 65 -4.06 -13.23 2.78
N LYS A 66 -2.90 -12.57 2.80
CA LYS A 66 -2.75 -11.18 3.26
C LYS A 66 -1.88 -10.36 2.31
N VAL A 67 -2.13 -9.06 2.30
CA VAL A 67 -1.34 -8.07 1.58
C VAL A 67 -0.53 -7.25 2.59
N PHE A 68 0.76 -7.09 2.32
CA PHE A 68 1.70 -6.35 3.16
C PHE A 68 2.37 -5.23 2.37
N LEU A 69 2.88 -4.23 3.09
CA LEU A 69 3.78 -3.24 2.50
C LEU A 69 5.21 -3.79 2.50
N PRO A 70 5.99 -3.56 1.43
CA PRO A 70 7.44 -3.73 1.48
C PRO A 70 8.06 -2.89 2.58
N GLU A 71 9.07 -3.42 3.27
CA GLU A 71 9.75 -2.78 4.39
C GLU A 71 10.24 -1.36 4.04
N GLU A 72 10.79 -1.21 2.83
CA GLU A 72 11.23 0.07 2.28
C GLU A 72 10.13 1.14 2.25
N LYS A 73 8.89 0.74 1.95
CA LYS A 73 7.74 1.65 1.91
C LYS A 73 7.29 2.01 3.32
N VAL A 74 7.28 1.04 4.24
CA VAL A 74 7.01 1.28 5.66
C VAL A 74 8.02 2.27 6.25
N ARG A 75 9.31 2.04 6.00
CA ARG A 75 10.40 2.92 6.45
C ARG A 75 10.23 4.36 5.95
N LYS A 76 9.98 4.54 4.65
CA LYS A 76 9.76 5.88 4.07
C LYS A 76 8.57 6.61 4.70
N ILE A 77 7.48 5.90 4.98
CA ILE A 77 6.31 6.46 5.67
C ILE A 77 6.72 6.93 7.06
N ILE A 78 7.33 6.05 7.87
CA ILE A 78 7.74 6.36 9.25
C ILE A 78 8.72 7.53 9.30
N GLU A 79 9.73 7.54 8.43
CA GLU A 79 10.73 8.61 8.35
C GLU A 79 10.09 9.96 8.02
N LEU A 80 9.21 10.02 7.01
CA LEU A 80 8.57 11.26 6.63
C LEU A 80 7.59 11.76 7.70
N SER A 81 6.82 10.86 8.32
CA SER A 81 5.96 11.18 9.47
C SER A 81 6.77 11.77 10.62
N ASN A 82 7.86 11.12 11.01
CA ASN A 82 8.72 11.59 12.11
C ASN A 82 9.37 12.95 11.79
N LYS A 83 9.80 13.15 10.54
CA LYS A 83 10.34 14.43 10.09
C LYS A 83 9.31 15.56 10.20
N MET A 84 8.05 15.28 9.87
CA MET A 84 6.96 16.25 9.99
C MET A 84 6.61 16.58 11.44
N LEU A 85 6.52 15.57 12.30
CA LEU A 85 6.21 15.75 13.71
C LEU A 85 7.25 16.63 14.43
N LYS A 86 8.51 16.58 13.99
CA LYS A 86 9.61 17.39 14.54
C LYS A 86 9.70 18.79 13.92
N ALA A 87 8.98 19.06 12.82
CA ALA A 87 9.10 20.32 12.11
C ALA A 87 8.15 21.37 12.69
N HIS A 88 8.68 22.56 12.98
CA HIS A 88 7.84 23.70 13.41
C HIS A 88 6.94 24.21 12.26
N LYS A 89 7.38 24.07 11.01
CA LYS A 89 6.61 24.42 9.82
C LYS A 89 6.78 23.32 8.77
N VAL A 90 5.67 22.89 8.18
CA VAL A 90 5.64 21.86 7.14
C VAL A 90 5.20 22.50 5.83
N SER A 91 5.92 22.22 4.74
CA SER A 91 5.50 22.68 3.42
C SER A 91 4.31 21.86 2.91
N ILE A 92 3.43 22.49 2.13
CA ILE A 92 2.30 21.80 1.48
C ILE A 92 2.80 20.65 0.60
N ARG A 93 3.95 20.81 -0.07
CA ARG A 93 4.57 19.76 -0.89
C ARG A 93 4.94 18.54 -0.05
N SER A 94 5.54 18.75 1.12
CA SER A 94 5.88 17.66 2.03
C SER A 94 4.60 16.97 2.49
N LEU A 95 3.55 17.73 2.86
CA LEU A 95 2.28 17.17 3.33
C LEU A 95 1.62 16.33 2.23
N ALA A 96 1.61 16.84 1.00
CA ALA A 96 1.14 16.11 -0.18
C ALA A 96 1.92 14.81 -0.43
N GLN A 97 3.24 14.82 -0.20
CA GLN A 97 4.06 13.62 -0.32
C GLN A 97 3.67 12.57 0.73
N LEU A 98 3.44 12.99 1.98
CA LEU A 98 3.04 12.06 3.04
C LEU A 98 1.64 11.50 2.79
N THR A 99 0.66 12.33 2.42
CA THR A 99 -0.69 11.84 2.12
C THR A 99 -0.71 10.93 0.89
N GLY A 100 0.10 11.23 -0.12
CA GLY A 100 0.33 10.34 -1.27
C GLY A 100 0.91 8.98 -0.84
N LEU A 101 1.85 8.95 0.09
CA LEU A 101 2.41 7.69 0.62
C LEU A 101 1.34 6.88 1.38
N TYR A 102 0.54 7.52 2.22
CA TYR A 102 -0.56 6.85 2.93
C TYR A 102 -1.63 6.29 1.98
N SER A 103 -2.03 7.07 0.98
CA SER A 103 -2.96 6.61 -0.06
C SER A 103 -2.39 5.42 -0.81
N SER A 104 -1.11 5.47 -1.19
CA SER A 104 -0.42 4.34 -1.81
C SER A 104 -0.28 3.12 -0.90
N ALA A 105 -0.58 3.21 0.40
CA ALA A 105 -0.53 2.11 1.35
C ALA A 105 -1.91 1.48 1.64
N HIS A 106 -2.97 2.00 1.02
CA HIS A 106 -4.36 1.70 1.38
C HIS A 106 -4.72 0.21 1.35
N TYR A 107 -4.23 -0.57 0.38
CA TYR A 107 -4.56 -2.00 0.29
C TYR A 107 -3.95 -2.86 1.41
N ALA A 108 -2.87 -2.39 2.04
CA ALA A 108 -2.19 -3.13 3.12
C ALA A 108 -2.49 -2.57 4.52
N VAL A 109 -3.06 -1.36 4.61
CA VAL A 109 -3.40 -0.71 5.88
C VAL A 109 -4.89 -0.48 5.93
N GLN A 110 -5.59 -1.37 6.64
CA GLN A 110 -7.02 -1.25 6.86
C GLN A 110 -7.33 0.11 7.50
N TYR A 111 -8.37 0.79 7.00
CA TYR A 111 -8.78 2.12 7.45
C TYR A 111 -7.77 3.25 7.21
N ALA A 112 -6.76 3.08 6.34
CA ALA A 112 -5.78 4.12 6.05
C ALA A 112 -6.42 5.50 5.79
N HIS A 113 -7.47 5.56 4.96
CA HIS A 113 -8.20 6.81 4.66
C HIS A 113 -8.78 7.53 5.88
N LEU A 114 -9.20 6.80 6.93
CA LEU A 114 -9.72 7.43 8.15
C LEU A 114 -8.62 8.17 8.91
N PHE A 115 -7.40 7.62 8.93
CA PHE A 115 -6.29 8.18 9.69
C PHE A 115 -5.67 9.44 9.07
N HIS A 116 -5.78 9.65 7.75
CA HIS A 116 -5.20 10.83 7.09
C HIS A 116 -6.23 11.82 6.54
N ARG A 117 -7.53 11.59 6.76
CA ARG A 117 -8.60 12.52 6.34
C ARG A 117 -8.36 13.94 6.83
N TYR A 118 -7.95 14.10 8.09
CA TYR A 118 -7.65 15.42 8.67
C TYR A 118 -6.44 16.08 7.99
N LEU A 119 -5.42 15.31 7.61
CA LEU A 119 -4.26 15.83 6.89
C LEU A 119 -4.62 16.31 5.47
N ASP A 120 -5.53 15.63 4.79
CA ASP A 120 -6.01 16.07 3.47
C ASP A 120 -6.89 17.32 3.57
N LEU A 121 -7.66 17.47 4.65
CA LEU A 121 -8.38 18.71 4.94
C LEU A 121 -7.42 19.87 5.18
N ASP A 122 -6.42 19.69 6.05
CA ASP A 122 -5.40 20.70 6.34
C ASP A 122 -4.63 21.11 5.08
N LYS A 123 -4.28 20.13 4.22
CA LYS A 123 -3.66 20.38 2.91
C LYS A 123 -4.55 21.24 2.01
N THR A 124 -5.83 20.92 1.93
CA THR A 124 -6.80 21.65 1.11
C THR A 124 -7.00 23.07 1.63
N GLN A 125 -7.05 23.26 2.95
CA GLN A 125 -7.17 24.58 3.57
C GLN A 125 -5.93 25.45 3.33
N ALA A 126 -4.73 24.87 3.49
CA ALA A 126 -3.47 25.58 3.25
C ALA A 126 -3.31 26.03 1.79
N LEU A 127 -3.86 25.28 0.82
CA LEU A 127 -3.87 25.65 -0.60
C LEU A 127 -4.84 26.79 -0.93
N HIS A 128 -5.95 26.92 -0.18
CA HIS A 128 -6.94 27.99 -0.40
C HIS A 128 -6.61 29.31 0.33
N GLY A 129 -5.61 29.33 1.21
CA GLY A 129 -5.08 30.57 1.79
C GLY A 129 -5.95 31.27 2.86
N SER A 130 -6.95 30.64 3.48
CA SER A 130 -7.78 31.28 4.53
C SER A 130 -8.49 30.32 5.51
N VAL A 131 -8.27 30.59 6.81
CA VAL A 131 -9.09 30.37 8.04
C VAL A 131 -9.74 29.00 8.31
N PHE A 132 -9.28 28.34 9.38
CA PHE A 132 -10.07 27.38 10.17
C PHE A 132 -10.57 28.05 11.44
N LEU A 133 -11.88 28.03 11.68
CA LEU A 133 -12.43 28.18 13.04
C LEU A 133 -12.38 26.79 13.69
N PRO A 134 -11.52 26.57 14.70
CA PRO A 134 -11.36 25.25 15.28
C PRO A 134 -12.65 24.76 15.92
N GLN A 135 -13.15 23.61 15.47
CA GLN A 135 -14.02 22.79 16.31
C GLN A 135 -13.14 22.09 17.35
N ASN A 136 -13.30 22.54 18.59
CA ASN A 136 -12.64 22.13 19.83
C ASN A 136 -12.02 20.71 19.83
N THR A 137 -10.69 20.66 19.94
CA THR A 137 -9.88 19.46 20.19
C THR A 137 -9.76 19.09 21.68
N THR A 138 -10.67 19.56 22.54
CA THR A 138 -10.53 19.44 24.01
C THR A 138 -10.89 18.06 24.60
N GLU A 139 -11.29 17.05 23.80
CA GLU A 139 -11.77 15.76 24.35
C GLU A 139 -10.83 14.55 24.17
N TYR A 140 -9.54 14.73 23.85
CA TYR A 140 -8.63 13.57 23.69
C TYR A 140 -7.70 13.27 24.88
N HIS A 141 -7.83 13.98 26.01
CA HIS A 141 -7.25 13.52 27.27
C HIS A 141 -8.30 12.81 28.13
N ARG A 142 -8.58 11.54 27.80
CA ARG A 142 -9.01 10.57 28.82
C ARG A 142 -7.86 9.61 29.09
N THR A 143 -7.22 9.85 30.23
CA THR A 143 -6.41 8.88 30.97
C THR A 143 -7.20 7.58 31.17
N PRO A 144 -6.57 6.39 31.16
CA PRO A 144 -7.26 5.16 31.55
C PRO A 144 -7.65 5.27 33.03
N GLN A 145 -8.96 5.22 33.30
CA GLN A 145 -9.48 5.09 34.65
C GLN A 145 -9.19 3.68 35.16
N ASN A 146 -8.55 3.60 36.32
CA ASN A 146 -8.46 2.41 37.16
C ASN A 146 -9.85 1.80 37.34
N THR A 147 -10.02 0.56 36.93
CA THR A 147 -11.04 -0.35 37.47
C THR A 147 -10.38 -1.21 38.54
N THR A 148 -10.54 -0.78 39.78
CA THR A 148 -10.54 -1.67 40.94
C THR A 148 -11.96 -2.18 41.09
N GLU A 149 -12.19 -3.48 40.96
CA GLU A 149 -13.25 -4.19 41.70
C GLU A 149 -13.06 -5.72 41.58
N HIS A 150 -12.93 -6.32 42.77
CA HIS A 150 -12.93 -7.74 43.17
C HIS A 150 -11.64 -8.56 43.04
#